data_AF-A0A7S1ABT6-F1
#
_entry.id   AF-A0A7S1ABT6-F1
#
_cell.length_a   1.000
_cell.length_b   1.000
_cell.length_c   1.000
_cell.angle_alpha   90.00
_cell.angle_beta   90.00
_cell.angle_gamma   90.00
#
_symmetry.space_group_name_H-M   'P 1'
#
loop_
_entity.id
_entity.type
_entity.pdbx_description
1 polymer ?
#
loop_
_entity_poly.entity_id
_entity_poly.type
_entity_poly.pdbx_seq_one_letter_code
_entity_poly.pdbx_strand_id
1 'polypeptide(L)'
;SSSLASLCQLAEFSVHNMSALFGCIVFFVAPIGALRSRTDHRVDIPPCHAFLEFSHLANHSTLAESDQVPFFEARGCRAQLAESVEAVRKCSEAAQACITSNAAQDSNSYMCCDIQYLSRGGPALTTMFGENLNIWKLGLQTLIQIPKERHGDEIPKLLVQAEVEPYARHWEAIGCESGRISEVTISGSSVGEANLTLRSGSVESTTPFAVRVGHGDWQELSWQTVQPDQEISFLSDPSLTVTGKITADDPDHWGPDARVTVQLGDLSLKVFQHTSGRAALSKVMLDVSVSGTFSKQLGVGGWLGSDGASLAQGHEPAPCMTLAM
;
A
#
# COMPACT_ATOMS: atom_id res chain seq x y z
N SER A 1 24.74 14.12 44.18
CA SER A 1 24.97 15.56 44.45
C SER A 1 26.30 15.95 43.84
N SER A 2 26.40 17.13 43.19
CA SER A 2 27.62 17.69 42.52
C SER A 2 28.27 16.80 41.42
N SER A 3 28.94 17.34 40.39
CA SER A 3 28.83 18.66 39.74
C SER A 3 29.35 18.56 38.28
N LEU A 4 29.17 19.60 37.47
CA LEU A 4 29.51 19.65 36.05
C LEU A 4 31.02 19.78 35.75
N ALA A 5 31.46 19.03 34.73
CA ALA A 5 32.58 19.29 33.80
C ALA A 5 32.50 18.22 32.68
N SER A 6 32.77 18.45 31.40
CA SER A 6 32.97 19.66 30.58
C SER A 6 32.49 19.30 29.13
N LEU A 7 32.77 19.93 27.98
CA LEU A 7 33.64 21.04 27.53
C LEU A 7 33.01 21.62 26.23
N CYS A 8 33.40 22.82 25.80
CA CYS A 8 32.94 23.43 24.54
C CYS A 8 33.72 22.94 23.31
N GLN A 9 33.06 22.89 22.14
CA GLN A 9 33.44 23.73 20.98
C GLN A 9 32.39 23.66 19.86
N LEU A 10 31.93 24.83 19.40
CA LEU A 10 31.25 25.05 18.12
C LEU A 10 31.93 26.22 17.43
N ALA A 11 32.03 26.17 16.10
CA ALA A 11 32.84 27.12 15.34
C ALA A 11 32.16 28.49 15.17
N GLU A 12 32.97 29.54 15.06
CA GLU A 12 32.54 30.90 14.76
C GLU A 12 32.20 31.04 13.27
N PHE A 13 31.15 31.81 12.95
CA PHE A 13 31.15 32.64 11.74
C PHE A 13 30.38 33.94 11.99
N SER A 14 30.97 35.05 11.56
CA SER A 14 30.38 36.41 11.59
C SER A 14 29.39 36.56 10.40
N VAL A 15 28.49 37.55 10.29
CA VAL A 15 28.80 38.98 10.05
C VAL A 15 27.57 39.89 10.23
N HIS A 16 27.77 41.02 10.93
CA HIS A 16 27.06 42.33 10.92
C HIS A 16 25.56 42.51 11.26
N ASN A 17 25.34 43.46 12.20
CA ASN A 17 24.37 44.56 12.23
C ASN A 17 22.93 44.36 11.71
N MET A 18 21.95 44.51 12.62
CA MET A 18 21.23 45.79 12.72
C MET A 18 20.52 46.03 14.07
N SER A 19 20.48 47.30 14.46
CA SER A 19 19.49 48.00 15.30
C SER A 19 18.79 47.26 16.46
N ALA A 20 19.10 47.65 17.70
CA ALA A 20 18.35 47.26 18.89
C ALA A 20 16.97 47.95 18.98
N LEU A 21 15.99 47.24 19.55
CA LEU A 21 14.77 47.82 20.13
C LEU A 21 14.40 47.05 21.40
N PHE A 22 14.28 47.76 22.52
CA PHE A 22 14.00 47.16 23.84
C PHE A 22 12.53 46.74 23.95
N GLY A 23 12.27 45.54 24.46
CA GLY A 23 10.92 45.01 24.72
C GLY A 23 10.91 44.05 25.92
N CYS A 24 10.88 44.59 27.14
CA CYS A 24 10.80 43.77 28.36
C CYS A 24 9.37 43.27 28.57
N ILE A 25 9.10 42.01 28.19
CA ILE A 25 7.85 41.32 28.54
C ILE A 25 8.10 40.41 29.75
N VAL A 26 7.53 40.79 30.90
CA VAL A 26 7.56 39.97 32.11
C VAL A 26 6.46 38.91 32.01
N PHE A 27 6.83 37.67 31.73
CA PHE A 27 5.89 36.54 31.79
C PHE A 27 5.60 36.16 33.24
N PHE A 28 4.42 36.54 33.73
CA PHE A 28 3.85 35.99 34.96
C PHE A 28 3.51 34.50 34.75
N VAL A 29 4.26 33.62 35.41
CA VAL A 29 3.92 32.19 35.50
C VAL A 29 2.82 32.02 36.54
N ALA A 30 1.57 32.17 36.11
CA ALA A 30 0.42 31.76 36.91
C ALA A 30 0.25 30.23 36.83
N PRO A 31 0.11 29.52 37.97
CA PRO A 31 -0.17 28.09 37.94
C PRO A 31 -1.63 27.88 37.49
N ILE A 32 -1.82 27.53 36.21
CA ILE A 32 -3.13 27.12 35.70
C ILE A 32 -3.48 25.80 36.37
N GLY A 33 -4.32 25.88 37.41
CA GLY A 33 -4.87 24.71 38.08
C GLY A 33 -5.63 23.82 37.10
N ALA A 34 -5.56 22.52 37.30
CA ALA A 34 -6.10 21.53 36.36
C ALA A 34 -7.64 21.57 36.30
N LEU A 35 -8.18 22.47 35.48
CA LEU A 35 -9.51 22.35 34.91
C LEU A 35 -9.55 21.10 34.02
N ARG A 36 -9.80 19.95 34.66
CA ARG A 36 -10.36 18.79 33.98
C ARG A 36 -11.75 19.16 33.50
N SER A 37 -11.84 19.80 32.35
CA SER A 37 -13.01 19.62 31.51
C SER A 37 -13.15 18.11 31.27
N ARG A 38 -14.29 17.54 31.65
CA ARG A 38 -14.81 16.41 30.90
C ARG A 38 -15.24 17.00 29.55
N THR A 39 -14.30 17.09 28.62
CA THR A 39 -14.67 17.06 27.20
C THR A 39 -15.35 15.72 27.00
N ASP A 40 -16.67 15.75 26.92
CA ASP A 40 -17.46 14.57 26.65
C ASP A 40 -16.99 13.99 25.31
N HIS A 41 -16.42 12.79 25.34
CA HIS A 41 -15.86 12.19 24.14
C HIS A 41 -17.02 11.69 23.29
N ARG A 42 -17.54 12.60 22.44
CA ARG A 42 -18.24 12.19 21.22
C ARG A 42 -17.32 11.25 20.46
N VAL A 43 -17.61 9.96 20.56
CA VAL A 43 -17.03 8.95 19.69
C VAL A 43 -17.71 9.19 18.35
N ASP A 44 -17.03 9.92 17.47
CA ASP A 44 -17.51 10.15 16.11
C ASP A 44 -17.69 8.78 15.44
N ILE A 45 -18.94 8.46 15.15
CA ILE A 45 -19.33 7.12 14.69
C ILE A 45 -18.82 6.96 13.25
N PRO A 46 -18.03 5.90 12.95
CA PRO A 46 -17.44 5.74 11.64
C PRO A 46 -18.50 5.54 10.56
N PRO A 47 -18.25 5.97 9.31
CA PRO A 47 -19.15 5.68 8.22
C PRO A 47 -19.17 4.17 7.94
N CYS A 48 -20.33 3.61 7.63
CA CYS A 48 -20.49 2.16 7.40
C CYS A 48 -19.58 1.62 6.29
N HIS A 49 -19.24 2.46 5.31
CA HIS A 49 -18.35 2.09 4.22
C HIS A 49 -16.90 1.81 4.66
N ALA A 50 -16.47 2.29 5.84
CA ALA A 50 -15.13 2.01 6.36
C ALA A 50 -14.92 0.53 6.77
N PHE A 51 -16.00 -0.23 6.96
CA PHE A 51 -15.97 -1.68 7.24
C PHE A 51 -16.05 -2.54 5.97
N LEU A 52 -16.08 -1.92 4.78
CA LEU A 52 -16.09 -2.63 3.51
C LEU A 52 -14.66 -2.94 3.03
N GLU A 53 -14.52 -4.03 2.30
CA GLU A 53 -13.40 -4.28 1.38
C GLU A 53 -13.58 -3.42 0.12
N PHE A 54 -12.51 -3.12 -0.62
CA PHE A 54 -12.54 -2.17 -1.74
C PHE A 54 -13.49 -2.60 -2.86
N SER A 55 -13.56 -3.90 -3.16
CA SER A 55 -14.52 -4.45 -4.12
C SER A 55 -15.98 -4.10 -3.79
N HIS A 56 -16.28 -3.95 -2.50
CA HIS A 56 -17.59 -3.53 -1.99
C HIS A 56 -17.69 -2.02 -1.81
N LEU A 57 -16.61 -1.33 -1.41
CA LEU A 57 -16.53 0.13 -1.31
C LEU A 57 -16.70 0.80 -2.69
N ALA A 58 -16.08 0.26 -3.73
CA ALA A 58 -16.19 0.73 -5.11
C ALA A 58 -17.58 0.48 -5.71
N ASN A 59 -18.21 -0.65 -5.35
CA ASN A 59 -19.62 -0.88 -5.69
C ASN A 59 -20.51 0.16 -4.97
N HIS A 60 -20.39 0.25 -3.65
CA HIS A 60 -21.10 1.22 -2.80
C HIS A 60 -20.96 2.68 -3.29
N SER A 61 -19.77 3.11 -3.73
CA SER A 61 -19.55 4.48 -4.22
C SER A 61 -20.17 4.77 -5.59
N THR A 62 -20.66 3.76 -6.30
CA THR A 62 -21.46 3.94 -7.54
C THR A 62 -22.97 3.89 -7.30
N LEU A 63 -23.43 3.56 -6.09
CA LEU A 63 -24.85 3.50 -5.75
C LEU A 63 -25.46 4.89 -5.56
N ALA A 64 -26.70 5.05 -5.98
CA ALA A 64 -27.53 6.17 -5.56
C ALA A 64 -27.73 6.13 -4.03
N GLU A 65 -27.91 7.29 -3.39
CA GLU A 65 -28.11 7.39 -1.94
C GLU A 65 -29.20 6.43 -1.44
N SER A 66 -30.34 6.34 -2.15
CA SER A 66 -31.45 5.41 -1.85
C SER A 66 -31.04 3.96 -1.64
N ASP A 67 -29.99 3.51 -2.32
CA ASP A 67 -29.64 2.10 -2.45
C ASP A 67 -28.52 1.69 -1.47
N GLN A 68 -27.86 2.67 -0.84
CA GLN A 68 -26.77 2.45 0.12
C GLN A 68 -27.24 1.72 1.38
N VAL A 69 -28.41 2.06 1.93
CA VAL A 69 -28.97 1.36 3.11
C VAL A 69 -29.31 -0.10 2.76
N PRO A 70 -30.09 -0.41 1.71
CA PRO A 70 -30.29 -1.78 1.23
C PRO A 70 -29.00 -2.57 0.98
N PHE A 71 -27.94 -1.92 0.48
CA PHE A 71 -26.64 -2.56 0.25
C PHE A 71 -25.95 -3.03 1.54
N PHE A 72 -26.11 -2.30 2.64
CA PHE A 72 -25.63 -2.72 3.97
C PHE A 72 -26.58 -3.73 4.63
N GLU A 73 -27.90 -3.60 4.44
CA GLU A 73 -28.88 -4.57 4.96
C GLU A 73 -28.71 -5.96 4.32
N ALA A 74 -28.35 -6.01 3.04
CA ALA A 74 -27.94 -7.23 2.34
C ALA A 74 -26.62 -7.84 2.84
N ARG A 75 -25.95 -7.21 3.82
CA ARG A 75 -24.69 -7.65 4.47
C ARG A 75 -24.82 -7.67 5.99
N GLY A 76 -25.99 -8.07 6.50
CA GLY A 76 -26.24 -8.28 7.94
C GLY A 76 -26.44 -7.01 8.78
N CYS A 77 -26.13 -5.82 8.25
CA CYS A 77 -26.38 -4.57 8.96
C CYS A 77 -27.88 -4.33 9.14
N ARG A 78 -28.25 -3.66 10.24
CA ARG A 78 -29.64 -3.37 10.59
C ARG A 78 -29.79 -1.88 10.88
N ALA A 79 -30.67 -1.20 10.13
CA ALA A 79 -31.01 0.19 10.41
C ALA A 79 -31.63 0.34 11.81
N GLN A 80 -31.32 1.45 12.49
CA GLN A 80 -31.75 1.79 13.84
C GLN A 80 -32.00 3.31 13.96
N LEU A 81 -32.88 3.68 14.89
CA LEU A 81 -33.13 5.08 15.25
C LEU A 81 -32.73 5.31 16.71
N ALA A 82 -31.99 6.37 16.96
CA ALA A 82 -31.66 6.83 18.30
C ALA A 82 -32.83 7.65 18.88
N GLU A 83 -33.07 7.54 20.20
CA GLU A 83 -34.11 8.32 20.89
C GLU A 83 -33.83 9.84 20.84
N SER A 84 -32.55 10.23 20.69
CA SER A 84 -32.11 11.58 20.37
C SER A 84 -30.70 11.56 19.76
N VAL A 85 -30.26 12.70 19.20
CA VAL A 85 -28.90 12.92 18.67
C VAL A 85 -27.81 12.72 19.73
N GLU A 86 -28.18 12.90 21.00
CA GLU A 86 -27.31 12.81 22.19
C GLU A 86 -27.39 11.44 22.88
N ALA A 87 -28.32 10.58 22.47
CA ALA A 87 -28.45 9.22 23.00
C ALA A 87 -27.26 8.35 22.54
N VAL A 88 -26.73 7.54 23.46
CA VAL A 88 -25.71 6.54 23.12
C VAL A 88 -26.32 5.53 22.15
N ARG A 89 -25.90 5.59 20.88
CA ARG A 89 -26.29 4.64 19.84
C ARG A 89 -25.73 3.26 20.22
N LYS A 90 -26.60 2.25 20.33
CA LYS A 90 -26.29 0.94 20.93
C LYS A 90 -26.62 -0.19 19.97
N CYS A 91 -25.72 -1.15 19.91
CA CYS A 91 -25.84 -2.38 19.13
C CYS A 91 -25.66 -3.61 20.02
N SER A 92 -25.88 -4.81 19.49
CA SER A 92 -25.51 -6.07 20.13
C SER A 92 -24.00 -6.19 20.30
N GLU A 93 -23.51 -7.05 21.21
CA GLU A 93 -22.08 -7.15 21.55
C GLU A 93 -21.15 -7.54 20.39
N ALA A 94 -21.68 -8.14 19.32
CA ALA A 94 -20.96 -8.46 18.08
C ALA A 94 -21.13 -7.40 16.96
N ALA A 95 -21.89 -6.33 17.20
CA ALA A 95 -22.25 -5.34 16.19
C ALA A 95 -21.72 -3.94 16.54
N GLN A 96 -21.14 -3.28 15.53
CA GLN A 96 -20.63 -1.94 15.62
C GLN A 96 -21.63 -0.94 15.05
N ALA A 97 -21.82 0.18 15.74
CA ALA A 97 -22.61 1.30 15.24
C ALA A 97 -21.85 2.03 14.12
N CYS A 98 -22.53 2.37 13.04
CA CYS A 98 -22.00 3.12 11.90
C CYS A 98 -23.04 4.05 11.25
N ILE A 99 -22.60 4.98 10.40
CA ILE A 99 -23.45 5.98 9.72
C ILE A 99 -23.36 5.81 8.19
N THR A 100 -24.49 5.84 7.49
CA THR A 100 -24.54 5.92 6.01
C THR A 100 -24.66 7.37 5.54
N SER A 101 -24.37 7.66 4.27
CA SER A 101 -24.44 9.02 3.72
C SER A 101 -25.80 9.68 3.96
N ASN A 102 -26.88 8.91 3.79
CA ASN A 102 -28.26 9.33 3.98
C ASN A 102 -28.58 9.77 5.42
N ALA A 103 -27.91 9.18 6.43
CA ALA A 103 -28.10 9.52 7.84
C ALA A 103 -27.50 10.89 8.21
N ALA A 104 -26.90 11.61 7.26
CA ALA A 104 -26.67 13.05 7.40
C ALA A 104 -27.97 13.88 7.34
N GLN A 105 -29.06 13.35 6.78
CA GLN A 105 -30.38 14.02 6.72
C GLN A 105 -31.27 13.72 7.94
N ASP A 106 -31.13 12.54 8.56
CA ASP A 106 -31.69 12.22 9.88
C ASP A 106 -30.56 11.85 10.85
N SER A 107 -30.17 12.83 11.67
CA SER A 107 -29.11 12.70 12.67
C SER A 107 -29.37 11.64 13.76
N ASN A 108 -30.59 11.13 13.89
CA ASN A 108 -30.90 10.02 14.80
C ASN A 108 -30.67 8.65 14.16
N SER A 109 -30.62 8.58 12.83
CA SER A 109 -30.44 7.34 12.07
C SER A 109 -29.00 6.80 12.17
N TYR A 110 -28.88 5.49 12.26
CA TYR A 110 -27.61 4.75 12.22
C TYR A 110 -27.86 3.30 11.77
N MET A 111 -26.79 2.55 11.53
CA MET A 111 -26.87 1.11 11.36
C MET A 111 -26.05 0.40 12.43
N CYS A 112 -26.53 -0.76 12.87
CA CYS A 112 -25.74 -1.75 13.60
C CYS A 112 -25.30 -2.82 12.62
N CYS A 113 -24.01 -2.89 12.33
CA CYS A 113 -23.41 -3.90 11.47
C CYS A 113 -22.71 -4.94 12.35
N ASP A 114 -23.06 -6.23 12.22
CA ASP A 114 -22.26 -7.30 12.81
C ASP A 114 -20.87 -7.32 12.15
N ILE A 115 -19.81 -7.28 12.95
CA ILE A 115 -18.43 -7.19 12.47
C ILE A 115 -17.62 -8.42 12.88
N GLN A 116 -16.67 -8.79 12.03
CA GLN A 116 -15.69 -9.82 12.30
C GLN A 116 -14.27 -9.25 12.32
N TYR A 117 -13.48 -9.72 13.28
CA TYR A 117 -12.05 -9.48 13.35
C TYR A 117 -11.33 -10.57 12.57
N LEU A 118 -10.64 -10.18 11.50
CA LEU A 118 -9.73 -11.07 10.77
C LEU A 118 -8.30 -10.52 10.88
N SER A 119 -7.38 -11.12 10.14
CA SER A 119 -6.00 -10.64 10.03
C SER A 119 -5.66 -10.34 8.58
N ARG A 120 -5.08 -9.18 8.33
CA ARG A 120 -4.86 -8.64 7.00
C ARG A 120 -3.79 -9.42 6.24
N GLY A 121 -4.12 -9.86 5.03
CA GLY A 121 -3.18 -10.46 4.09
C GLY A 121 -2.08 -9.49 3.65
N GLY A 122 -0.99 -10.04 3.14
CA GLY A 122 -0.16 -9.35 2.16
C GLY A 122 -0.40 -9.90 0.76
N PRO A 123 0.43 -9.52 -0.23
CA PRO A 123 0.53 -10.22 -1.49
C PRO A 123 0.73 -11.72 -1.25
N ALA A 124 -0.08 -12.54 -1.91
CA ALA A 124 0.11 -13.98 -1.96
C ALA A 124 1.23 -14.32 -2.97
N LEU A 125 1.96 -15.40 -2.72
CA LEU A 125 3.00 -15.89 -3.62
C LEU A 125 3.11 -17.40 -3.59
N THR A 126 3.70 -17.95 -4.65
CA THR A 126 4.15 -19.34 -4.73
C THR A 126 5.68 -19.35 -4.81
N THR A 127 6.37 -20.06 -3.91
CA THR A 127 7.84 -20.20 -3.95
C THR A 127 8.28 -21.05 -5.13
N MET A 128 9.56 -21.00 -5.48
CA MET A 128 10.16 -21.91 -6.48
C MET A 128 10.07 -23.41 -6.13
N PHE A 129 9.57 -23.75 -4.93
CA PHE A 129 9.31 -25.12 -4.46
C PHE A 129 7.81 -25.49 -4.49
N GLY A 130 6.93 -24.56 -4.90
CA GLY A 130 5.47 -24.77 -4.94
C GLY A 130 4.74 -24.47 -3.63
N GLU A 131 5.40 -23.82 -2.66
CA GLU A 131 4.78 -23.45 -1.38
C GLU A 131 3.99 -22.15 -1.53
N ASN A 132 2.73 -22.12 -1.09
CA ASN A 132 1.92 -20.90 -1.10
C ASN A 132 2.04 -20.16 0.23
N LEU A 133 2.41 -18.88 0.18
CA LEU A 133 2.71 -18.03 1.34
C LEU A 133 2.13 -16.61 1.11
N ASN A 134 2.05 -15.81 2.18
CA ASN A 134 1.68 -14.39 2.11
C ASN A 134 2.77 -13.51 2.72
N ILE A 135 3.01 -12.33 2.13
CA ILE A 135 3.98 -11.35 2.63
C ILE A 135 3.34 -10.47 3.72
N TRP A 136 3.31 -10.94 4.96
CA TRP A 136 2.63 -10.26 6.08
C TRP A 136 3.18 -8.88 6.49
N LYS A 137 4.26 -8.40 5.84
CA LYS A 137 4.92 -7.12 6.13
C LYS A 137 4.77 -6.13 4.99
N LEU A 138 4.40 -4.90 5.35
CA LEU A 138 4.47 -3.72 4.49
C LEU A 138 5.93 -3.24 4.31
N GLY A 139 6.14 -2.29 3.42
CA GLY A 139 7.46 -1.72 3.10
C GLY A 139 8.24 -2.57 2.09
N LEU A 140 9.53 -2.30 1.94
CA LEU A 140 10.39 -2.96 0.96
C LEU A 140 10.70 -4.42 1.33
N GLN A 141 10.40 -5.34 0.40
CA GLN A 141 10.52 -6.79 0.56
C GLN A 141 11.40 -7.39 -0.54
N THR A 142 12.40 -8.20 -0.18
CA THR A 142 13.25 -8.89 -1.15
C THR A 142 12.56 -10.15 -1.67
N LEU A 143 12.04 -10.09 -2.90
CA LEU A 143 11.41 -11.22 -3.56
C LEU A 143 12.44 -12.28 -3.98
N ILE A 144 13.55 -11.85 -4.60
CA ILE A 144 14.61 -12.73 -5.10
C ILE A 144 15.98 -12.10 -4.81
N GLN A 145 16.93 -12.92 -4.36
CA GLN A 145 18.36 -12.58 -4.32
C GLN A 145 19.18 -13.75 -4.89
N ILE A 146 20.08 -13.45 -5.84
CA ILE A 146 21.03 -14.40 -6.46
C ILE A 146 22.44 -13.78 -6.45
N PRO A 147 23.46 -14.42 -5.87
CA PRO A 147 23.39 -15.62 -5.03
C PRO A 147 22.49 -15.44 -3.79
N LYS A 148 22.05 -16.56 -3.20
CA LYS A 148 21.27 -16.56 -1.95
C LYS A 148 22.02 -15.80 -0.85
N GLU A 149 23.26 -16.21 -0.60
CA GLU A 149 24.14 -15.63 0.41
C GLU A 149 25.08 -14.61 -0.27
N ARG A 150 25.40 -13.52 0.44
CA ARG A 150 26.37 -12.51 0.00
C ARG A 150 27.52 -12.45 1.00
N HIS A 151 28.75 -12.34 0.55
CA HIS A 151 29.91 -12.25 1.44
C HIS A 151 30.36 -10.78 1.55
N GLY A 152 30.04 -10.14 2.68
CA GLY A 152 30.31 -8.71 2.90
C GLY A 152 29.53 -7.83 1.93
N ASP A 153 30.21 -6.84 1.35
CA ASP A 153 29.62 -5.81 0.49
C ASP A 153 29.45 -6.24 -0.99
N GLU A 154 29.50 -7.54 -1.28
CA GLU A 154 29.28 -8.07 -2.63
C GLU A 154 27.91 -7.65 -3.20
N ILE A 155 27.94 -7.05 -4.40
CA ILE A 155 26.74 -6.71 -5.17
C ILE A 155 26.13 -8.04 -5.68
N PRO A 156 24.85 -8.33 -5.38
CA PRO A 156 24.19 -9.52 -5.91
C PRO A 156 24.14 -9.46 -7.44
N LYS A 157 24.15 -10.63 -8.11
CA LYS A 157 23.98 -10.71 -9.56
C LYS A 157 22.59 -10.25 -9.98
N LEU A 158 21.59 -10.70 -9.25
CA LEU A 158 20.20 -10.29 -9.38
C LEU A 158 19.61 -10.07 -7.98
N LEU A 159 18.96 -8.93 -7.79
CA LEU A 159 18.15 -8.57 -6.64
C LEU A 159 16.82 -8.02 -7.15
N VAL A 160 15.72 -8.64 -6.74
CA VAL A 160 14.36 -8.19 -7.03
C VAL A 160 13.70 -7.82 -5.72
N GLN A 161 13.26 -6.58 -5.59
CA GLN A 161 12.57 -6.07 -4.42
C GLN A 161 11.22 -5.48 -4.80
N ALA A 162 10.27 -5.54 -3.88
CA ALA A 162 8.92 -5.05 -4.04
C ALA A 162 8.53 -4.18 -2.85
N GLU A 163 8.01 -2.99 -3.10
CA GLU A 163 7.39 -2.15 -2.06
C GLU A 163 5.97 -2.65 -1.81
N VAL A 164 5.67 -3.08 -0.58
CA VAL A 164 4.36 -3.63 -0.20
C VAL A 164 3.53 -2.61 0.56
N GLU A 165 2.41 -2.22 -0.03
CA GLU A 165 1.48 -1.22 0.50
C GLU A 165 0.12 -1.85 0.89
N PRO A 166 -0.68 -1.19 1.74
CA PRO A 166 -2.12 -1.42 1.83
C PRO A 166 -2.82 -1.21 0.48
N TYR A 167 -3.86 -1.99 0.18
CA TYR A 167 -4.67 -1.83 -1.04
C TYR A 167 -5.59 -0.60 -0.99
N ALA A 168 -6.47 -0.55 0.00
CA ALA A 168 -7.07 0.69 0.50
C ALA A 168 -6.18 1.33 1.58
N ARG A 169 -6.14 2.67 1.60
CA ARG A 169 -5.49 3.42 2.68
C ARG A 169 -6.31 3.29 3.97
N HIS A 170 -5.69 3.41 5.14
CA HIS A 170 -6.36 3.12 6.42
C HIS A 170 -7.52 4.08 6.78
N TRP A 171 -7.64 5.21 6.07
CA TRP A 171 -8.78 6.14 6.15
C TRP A 171 -9.83 5.94 5.04
N GLU A 172 -9.53 5.11 4.03
CA GLU A 172 -10.48 4.68 2.99
C GLU A 172 -11.23 3.42 3.46
N ALA A 173 -10.50 2.46 4.04
CA ALA A 173 -11.07 1.25 4.63
C ALA A 173 -10.24 0.71 5.81
N ILE A 174 -10.96 0.30 6.86
CA ILE A 174 -10.47 -0.53 7.98
C ILE A 174 -10.55 -2.03 7.61
N GLY A 175 -11.22 -2.34 6.49
CA GLY A 175 -11.42 -3.66 5.88
C GLY A 175 -10.18 -4.56 5.78
N CYS A 176 -10.40 -5.85 5.62
CA CYS A 176 -9.38 -6.89 5.80
C CYS A 176 -8.51 -7.19 4.58
N GLU A 177 -8.45 -6.26 3.63
CA GLU A 177 -7.84 -6.45 2.32
C GLU A 177 -6.35 -6.76 2.34
N SER A 178 -5.97 -7.76 1.56
CA SER A 178 -4.56 -8.08 1.30
C SER A 178 -3.77 -6.84 0.84
N GLY A 179 -2.55 -6.70 1.34
CA GLY A 179 -1.57 -5.75 0.79
C GLY A 179 -1.26 -6.04 -0.69
N ARG A 180 -0.76 -5.03 -1.38
CA ARG A 180 -0.37 -5.04 -2.80
C ARG A 180 1.10 -4.74 -2.95
N ILE A 181 1.72 -5.19 -4.04
CA ILE A 181 2.98 -4.61 -4.50
C ILE A 181 2.65 -3.31 -5.26
N SER A 182 3.28 -2.20 -4.87
CA SER A 182 3.08 -0.88 -5.49
C SER A 182 4.21 -0.48 -6.43
N GLU A 183 5.44 -0.92 -6.15
CA GLU A 183 6.64 -0.69 -6.97
C GLU A 183 7.53 -1.94 -6.94
N VAL A 184 8.20 -2.24 -8.05
CA VAL A 184 9.19 -3.33 -8.17
C VAL A 184 10.52 -2.73 -8.61
N THR A 185 11.60 -3.02 -7.89
CA THR A 185 12.97 -2.68 -8.28
C THR A 185 13.76 -3.93 -8.64
N ILE A 186 14.43 -3.92 -9.80
CA ILE A 186 15.29 -5.00 -10.29
C ILE A 186 16.70 -4.43 -10.47
N SER A 187 17.66 -4.99 -9.73
CA SER A 187 19.04 -4.48 -9.66
C SER A 187 20.06 -5.62 -9.57
N GLY A 188 21.35 -5.27 -9.64
CA GLY A 188 22.46 -6.20 -9.44
C GLY A 188 23.47 -6.22 -10.58
N SER A 189 24.56 -6.98 -10.43
CA SER A 189 25.68 -6.97 -11.38
C SER A 189 25.34 -7.51 -12.78
N SER A 190 24.24 -8.24 -12.94
CA SER A 190 23.72 -8.67 -14.24
C SER A 190 22.82 -7.62 -14.90
N VAL A 191 22.39 -6.60 -14.16
CA VAL A 191 21.61 -5.43 -14.65
C VAL A 191 22.54 -4.23 -14.91
N GLY A 192 23.65 -4.14 -14.17
CA GLY A 192 24.65 -3.08 -14.32
C GLY A 192 24.12 -1.72 -13.83
N GLU A 193 24.39 -0.67 -14.60
CA GLU A 193 23.88 0.69 -14.31
C GLU A 193 22.38 0.83 -14.65
N ALA A 194 21.83 -0.08 -15.46
CA ALA A 194 20.46 -0.05 -15.97
C ALA A 194 19.40 -0.55 -14.96
N ASN A 195 19.61 -0.31 -13.66
CA ASN A 195 18.69 -0.71 -12.58
C ASN A 195 17.26 -0.29 -12.90
N LEU A 196 16.31 -1.22 -12.87
CA LEU A 196 14.93 -0.98 -13.29
C LEU A 196 14.06 -0.66 -12.08
N THR A 197 13.22 0.36 -12.21
CA THR A 197 12.10 0.61 -11.29
C THR A 197 10.81 0.56 -12.08
N LEU A 198 9.83 -0.21 -11.61
CA LEU A 198 8.51 -0.37 -12.24
C LEU A 198 7.44 0.00 -11.23
N ARG A 199 6.71 1.09 -11.45
CA ARG A 199 5.63 1.54 -10.56
C ARG A 199 4.27 1.09 -11.05
N SER A 200 3.38 0.75 -10.13
CA SER A 200 1.95 0.61 -10.40
C SER A 200 1.32 1.96 -10.72
N GLY A 201 0.34 1.96 -11.63
CA GLY A 201 -0.49 3.10 -11.96
C GLY A 201 -1.53 2.71 -13.01
N SER A 202 -2.79 3.11 -12.82
CA SER A 202 -3.80 2.84 -13.85
C SER A 202 -3.46 3.57 -15.15
N VAL A 203 -3.51 2.87 -16.28
CA VAL A 203 -3.17 3.39 -17.62
C VAL A 203 -4.13 4.49 -18.09
N GLU A 204 -5.23 4.70 -17.35
CA GLU A 204 -6.23 5.76 -17.53
C GLU A 204 -5.98 6.99 -16.63
N SER A 205 -5.01 6.93 -15.72
CA SER A 205 -4.77 7.93 -14.67
C SER A 205 -3.66 8.93 -15.01
N THR A 206 -3.53 10.01 -14.22
CA THR A 206 -2.45 11.01 -14.36
C THR A 206 -1.10 10.56 -13.81
N THR A 207 -1.02 9.36 -13.22
CA THR A 207 0.21 8.70 -12.78
C THR A 207 0.16 7.23 -13.19
N PRO A 208 0.26 6.93 -14.51
CA PRO A 208 0.09 5.58 -15.04
C PRO A 208 1.25 4.66 -14.66
N PHE A 209 1.11 3.37 -14.98
CA PHE A 209 2.17 2.39 -14.87
C PHE A 209 3.38 2.88 -15.66
N ALA A 210 4.57 2.78 -15.09
CA ALA A 210 5.78 3.31 -15.72
C ALA A 210 7.03 2.52 -15.37
N VAL A 211 7.98 2.51 -16.31
CA VAL A 211 9.31 1.92 -16.16
C VAL A 211 10.35 3.03 -16.16
N ARG A 212 11.25 3.02 -15.19
CA ARG A 212 12.47 3.83 -15.16
C ARG A 212 13.68 2.92 -15.33
N VAL A 213 14.65 3.36 -16.13
CA VAL A 213 15.90 2.64 -16.38
C VAL A 213 17.06 3.48 -15.84
N GLY A 214 17.82 2.92 -14.90
CA GLY A 214 18.89 3.61 -14.18
C GLY A 214 18.39 4.89 -13.50
N HIS A 215 19.04 6.02 -13.81
CA HIS A 215 18.68 7.36 -13.34
C HIS A 215 17.91 8.19 -14.38
N GLY A 216 17.35 7.56 -15.42
CA GLY A 216 16.55 8.24 -16.44
C GLY A 216 15.16 8.66 -15.96
N ASP A 217 14.39 9.27 -16.85
CA ASP A 217 12.98 9.62 -16.62
C ASP A 217 12.07 8.38 -16.59
N TRP A 218 10.85 8.58 -16.08
CA TRP A 218 9.79 7.55 -16.14
C TRP A 218 9.23 7.44 -17.56
N GLN A 219 9.31 6.25 -18.14
CA GLN A 219 8.70 5.88 -19.41
C GLN A 219 7.33 5.26 -19.13
N GLU A 220 6.26 5.98 -19.45
CA GLU A 220 4.89 5.66 -19.05
C GLU A 220 4.20 4.73 -20.07
N LEU A 221 3.50 3.70 -19.59
CA LEU A 221 2.54 2.91 -20.37
C LEU A 221 1.14 3.44 -20.09
N SER A 222 0.60 4.24 -21.00
CA SER A 222 -0.74 4.80 -20.91
C SER A 222 -1.44 4.83 -22.27
N TRP A 223 -2.76 5.03 -22.27
CA TRP A 223 -3.52 5.20 -23.53
C TRP A 223 -3.12 6.42 -24.36
N GLN A 224 -2.37 7.37 -23.80
CA GLN A 224 -1.83 8.52 -24.55
C GLN A 224 -0.46 8.23 -25.18
N THR A 225 0.23 7.17 -24.76
CA THR A 225 1.61 6.83 -25.17
C THR A 225 1.68 5.53 -25.98
N VAL A 226 0.78 4.56 -25.74
CA VAL A 226 0.86 3.19 -26.27
C VAL A 226 -0.50 2.70 -26.74
N GLN A 227 -0.54 1.99 -27.89
CA GLN A 227 -1.76 1.31 -28.35
C GLN A 227 -1.93 -0.06 -27.65
N PRO A 228 -3.16 -0.58 -27.49
CA PRO A 228 -3.38 -1.93 -26.97
C PRO A 228 -2.56 -2.97 -27.75
N ASP A 229 -1.95 -3.90 -27.04
CA ASP A 229 -1.09 -4.97 -27.56
C ASP A 229 0.16 -4.55 -28.35
N GLN A 230 0.45 -3.26 -28.48
CA GLN A 230 1.71 -2.76 -29.02
C GLN A 230 2.86 -2.98 -28.03
N GLU A 231 3.84 -3.79 -28.42
CA GLU A 231 5.09 -3.97 -27.66
C GLU A 231 6.05 -2.80 -27.90
N ILE A 232 6.59 -2.27 -26.80
CA ILE A 232 7.60 -1.20 -26.76
C ILE A 232 8.85 -1.72 -26.04
N SER A 233 10.02 -1.42 -26.59
CA SER A 233 11.32 -1.68 -25.97
C SER A 233 11.79 -0.46 -25.17
N PHE A 234 11.88 -0.58 -23.85
CA PHE A 234 12.49 0.42 -22.95
C PHE A 234 14.02 0.32 -22.95
N LEU A 235 14.56 -0.89 -23.18
CA LEU A 235 15.99 -1.18 -23.26
C LEU A 235 16.21 -2.44 -24.10
N SER A 236 17.23 -2.44 -24.96
CA SER A 236 17.58 -3.56 -25.84
C SER A 236 19.10 -3.71 -25.92
N ASP A 237 19.71 -4.24 -24.86
CA ASP A 237 21.11 -4.66 -24.82
C ASP A 237 21.24 -6.18 -25.01
N PRO A 238 22.34 -6.72 -25.60
CA PRO A 238 22.54 -8.16 -25.76
C PRO A 238 22.52 -8.98 -24.46
N SER A 239 22.73 -8.36 -23.30
CA SER A 239 22.67 -8.98 -21.97
C SER A 239 21.35 -8.74 -21.22
N LEU A 240 20.62 -7.67 -21.58
CA LEU A 240 19.42 -7.18 -20.90
C LEU A 240 18.44 -6.57 -21.91
N THR A 241 17.28 -7.19 -22.09
CA THR A 241 16.15 -6.58 -22.80
C THR A 241 14.98 -6.33 -21.86
N VAL A 242 14.31 -5.19 -22.06
CA VAL A 242 13.16 -4.74 -21.26
C VAL A 242 12.09 -4.28 -22.22
N THR A 243 11.03 -5.07 -22.38
CA THR A 243 9.90 -4.75 -23.24
C THR A 243 8.60 -4.74 -22.45
N GLY A 244 7.61 -3.99 -22.92
CA GLY A 244 6.28 -4.01 -22.32
C GLY A 244 5.18 -3.53 -23.24
N LYS A 245 3.94 -3.79 -22.82
CA LYS A 245 2.72 -3.44 -23.54
C LYS A 245 1.54 -3.26 -22.59
N ILE A 246 0.51 -2.57 -23.07
CA ILE A 246 -0.83 -2.58 -22.45
C ILE A 246 -1.59 -3.79 -23.01
N THR A 247 -2.32 -4.49 -22.15
CA THR A 247 -3.02 -5.75 -22.43
C THR A 247 -4.45 -5.72 -21.90
N ALA A 248 -5.33 -6.49 -22.53
CA ALA A 248 -6.68 -6.75 -22.04
C ALA A 248 -6.94 -8.28 -22.04
N ASP A 249 -6.07 -9.02 -21.35
CA ASP A 249 -6.06 -10.49 -21.35
C ASP A 249 -7.35 -11.10 -20.73
N ASP A 250 -8.01 -10.38 -19.81
CA ASP A 250 -9.31 -10.71 -19.21
C ASP A 250 -10.10 -9.41 -18.92
N PRO A 251 -10.81 -8.86 -19.93
CA PRO A 251 -11.43 -7.53 -19.86
C PRO A 251 -12.77 -7.50 -19.11
N ASP A 252 -13.34 -8.67 -18.82
CA ASP A 252 -14.62 -8.83 -18.12
C ASP A 252 -14.45 -8.71 -16.59
N HIS A 253 -13.29 -9.12 -16.05
CA HIS A 253 -12.97 -9.01 -14.63
C HIS A 253 -12.02 -7.84 -14.30
N TRP A 254 -11.13 -7.46 -15.21
CA TRP A 254 -10.07 -6.47 -14.96
C TRP A 254 -10.18 -5.21 -15.82
N GLY A 255 -9.36 -4.24 -15.48
CA GLY A 255 -9.08 -3.05 -16.30
C GLY A 255 -8.12 -3.36 -17.44
N PRO A 256 -7.81 -2.34 -18.26
CA PRO A 256 -6.65 -2.42 -19.14
C PRO A 256 -5.37 -2.47 -18.30
N ASP A 257 -4.69 -3.60 -18.42
CA ASP A 257 -3.57 -4.02 -17.59
C ASP A 257 -2.23 -3.80 -18.31
N ALA A 258 -1.13 -3.78 -17.57
CA ALA A 258 0.21 -3.50 -18.12
C ALA A 258 1.16 -4.67 -17.87
N ARG A 259 1.91 -5.10 -18.88
CA ARG A 259 2.92 -6.16 -18.78
C ARG A 259 4.29 -5.62 -19.15
N VAL A 260 5.30 -5.91 -18.32
CA VAL A 260 6.71 -5.74 -18.66
C VAL A 260 7.44 -7.06 -18.50
N THR A 261 8.23 -7.42 -19.51
CA THR A 261 9.13 -8.57 -19.51
C THR A 261 10.57 -8.07 -19.48
N VAL A 262 11.37 -8.61 -18.57
CA VAL A 262 12.79 -8.34 -18.42
C VAL A 262 13.54 -9.64 -18.66
N GLN A 263 14.30 -9.71 -19.75
CA GLN A 263 15.15 -10.84 -20.06
C GLN A 263 16.59 -10.53 -19.64
N LEU A 264 17.17 -11.39 -18.80
CA LEU A 264 18.51 -11.28 -18.22
C LEU A 264 19.25 -12.59 -18.44
N GLY A 265 19.84 -12.74 -19.63
CA GLY A 265 20.40 -14.01 -20.10
C GLY A 265 19.34 -15.14 -20.06
N ASP A 266 19.62 -16.21 -19.31
CA ASP A 266 18.74 -17.37 -19.15
C ASP A 266 17.53 -17.13 -18.22
N LEU A 267 17.41 -15.95 -17.59
CA LEU A 267 16.31 -15.60 -16.69
C LEU A 267 15.33 -14.64 -17.36
N SER A 268 14.03 -14.88 -17.13
CA SER A 268 12.92 -14.07 -17.61
C SER A 268 12.03 -13.67 -16.43
N LEU A 269 12.01 -12.38 -16.12
CA LEU A 269 11.14 -11.79 -15.11
C LEU A 269 9.96 -11.12 -15.81
N LYS A 270 8.75 -11.31 -15.28
CA LYS A 270 7.54 -10.64 -15.76
C LYS A 270 6.88 -9.92 -14.60
N VAL A 271 6.74 -8.61 -14.74
CA VAL A 271 5.91 -7.78 -13.87
C VAL A 271 4.61 -7.53 -14.60
N PHE A 272 3.50 -7.90 -13.98
CA PHE A 272 2.16 -7.70 -14.51
C PHE A 272 1.36 -6.82 -13.56
N GLN A 273 0.71 -5.79 -14.08
CA GLN A 273 -0.26 -5.01 -13.31
C GLN A 273 -1.64 -5.60 -13.50
N HIS A 274 -2.32 -5.92 -12.40
CA HIS A 274 -3.78 -6.13 -12.37
C HIS A 274 -4.49 -4.88 -11.89
N THR A 275 -5.56 -4.48 -12.59
CA THR A 275 -6.33 -3.26 -12.37
C THR A 275 -7.77 -3.61 -12.02
N SER A 276 -8.19 -3.38 -10.77
CA SER A 276 -9.60 -3.45 -10.39
C SER A 276 -10.27 -2.09 -10.58
N GLY A 277 -11.54 -2.07 -10.97
CA GLY A 277 -12.29 -0.84 -11.25
C GLY A 277 -11.91 -0.17 -12.57
N ARG A 278 -12.15 1.14 -12.68
CA ARG A 278 -11.86 2.01 -13.84
C ARG A 278 -11.61 3.45 -13.39
N ALA A 279 -10.85 4.21 -14.19
CA ALA A 279 -10.59 5.65 -14.03
C ALA A 279 -10.25 6.06 -12.58
N ALA A 280 -10.93 7.05 -12.01
CA ALA A 280 -10.66 7.57 -10.65
C ALA A 280 -10.93 6.56 -9.51
N LEU A 281 -11.66 5.47 -9.78
CA LEU A 281 -11.90 4.37 -8.84
C LEU A 281 -11.06 3.12 -9.17
N SER A 282 -10.01 3.26 -9.99
CA SER A 282 -9.11 2.15 -10.27
C SER A 282 -8.11 1.91 -9.13
N LYS A 283 -7.92 0.64 -8.76
CA LYS A 283 -6.89 0.19 -7.82
C LYS A 283 -6.01 -0.84 -8.52
N VAL A 284 -4.70 -0.63 -8.44
CA VAL A 284 -3.69 -1.39 -9.18
C VAL A 284 -2.75 -2.14 -8.24
N MET A 285 -2.44 -3.38 -8.58
CA MET A 285 -1.47 -4.23 -7.89
C MET A 285 -0.47 -4.79 -8.91
N LEU A 286 0.77 -5.05 -8.50
CA LEU A 286 1.76 -5.72 -9.33
C LEU A 286 1.95 -7.18 -8.89
N ASP A 287 1.87 -8.10 -9.84
CA ASP A 287 2.34 -9.48 -9.71
C ASP A 287 3.74 -9.60 -10.31
N VAL A 288 4.60 -10.37 -9.64
CA VAL A 288 5.97 -10.62 -10.07
C VAL A 288 6.19 -12.11 -10.21
N SER A 289 6.47 -12.56 -11.44
CA SER A 289 6.85 -13.95 -11.74
C SER A 289 8.24 -13.99 -12.35
N VAL A 290 9.02 -15.02 -12.01
CA VAL A 290 10.36 -15.24 -12.55
C VAL A 290 10.50 -16.68 -12.98
N SER A 291 11.11 -16.88 -14.15
CA SER A 291 11.30 -18.18 -14.80
C SER A 291 12.67 -18.23 -15.48
N GLY A 292 13.13 -19.43 -15.86
CA GLY A 292 14.44 -19.65 -16.47
C GLY A 292 15.38 -20.50 -15.61
N THR A 293 16.67 -20.44 -15.88
CA THR A 293 17.68 -21.27 -15.22
C THR A 293 18.78 -20.46 -14.54
N PHE A 294 19.27 -20.94 -13.39
CA PHE A 294 20.39 -20.37 -12.65
C PHE A 294 21.32 -21.46 -12.13
N SER A 295 22.56 -21.10 -11.75
CA SER A 295 23.52 -22.03 -11.15
C SER A 295 23.06 -22.44 -9.74
N LYS A 296 22.75 -23.74 -9.56
CA LYS A 296 22.33 -24.32 -8.26
C LYS A 296 23.30 -24.01 -7.11
N GLN A 297 24.58 -23.83 -7.41
CA GLN A 297 25.64 -23.47 -6.47
C GLN A 297 25.48 -22.06 -5.88
N LEU A 298 24.86 -21.13 -6.61
CA LEU A 298 24.58 -19.77 -6.13
C LEU A 298 23.34 -19.72 -5.23
N GLY A 299 22.38 -20.63 -5.45
CA GLY A 299 21.06 -20.62 -4.80
C GLY A 299 20.19 -19.43 -5.22
N VAL A 300 18.94 -19.45 -4.72
CA VAL A 300 18.02 -18.30 -4.75
C VAL A 300 17.52 -18.08 -3.33
N GLY A 301 17.69 -16.85 -2.84
CA GLY A 301 17.14 -16.37 -1.59
C GLY A 301 15.98 -15.41 -1.77
N GLY A 302 15.41 -14.94 -0.67
CA GLY A 302 14.22 -14.07 -0.65
C GLY A 302 12.89 -14.84 -0.72
N TRP A 303 11.79 -14.09 -0.76
CA TRP A 303 10.42 -14.63 -0.61
C TRP A 303 10.02 -15.69 -1.66
N LEU A 304 10.42 -15.54 -2.93
CA LEU A 304 10.15 -16.52 -3.98
C LEU A 304 11.20 -17.65 -4.01
N GLY A 305 12.31 -17.47 -3.30
CA GLY A 305 13.42 -18.40 -3.19
C GLY A 305 13.29 -19.38 -2.01
N SER A 306 14.44 -19.88 -1.57
CA SER A 306 14.55 -20.82 -0.44
C SER A 306 14.47 -20.20 0.95
N ASP A 307 14.03 -18.93 1.05
CA ASP A 307 13.80 -18.23 2.32
C ASP A 307 12.32 -17.91 2.57
N GLY A 308 11.43 -18.09 1.59
CA GLY A 308 10.01 -17.76 1.74
C GLY A 308 9.39 -18.36 3.00
N ALA A 309 9.57 -19.66 3.21
CA ALA A 309 9.01 -20.37 4.36
C ALA A 309 9.57 -19.90 5.72
N SER A 310 10.78 -19.33 5.79
CA SER A 310 11.34 -18.77 7.04
C SER A 310 11.00 -17.28 7.21
N LEU A 311 10.87 -16.52 6.13
CA LEU A 311 10.36 -15.15 6.11
C LEU A 311 8.87 -15.09 6.51
N ALA A 312 8.09 -16.12 6.16
CA ALA A 312 6.69 -16.25 6.59
C ALA A 312 6.52 -16.53 8.10
N GLN A 313 7.54 -17.09 8.77
CA GLN A 313 7.47 -17.44 10.19
C GLN A 313 7.61 -16.21 11.09
N GLY A 314 6.96 -16.25 12.26
CA GLY A 314 7.11 -15.23 13.31
C GLY A 314 6.46 -13.87 13.03
N HIS A 315 5.76 -13.71 11.92
CA HIS A 315 5.01 -12.49 11.59
C HIS A 315 3.52 -12.70 11.85
N GLU A 316 3.03 -12.12 12.94
CA GLU A 316 1.60 -12.06 13.22
C GLU A 316 0.92 -11.07 12.26
N PRO A 317 -0.07 -11.49 11.47
CA PRO A 317 -0.74 -10.63 10.52
C PRO A 317 -1.58 -9.55 11.21
N ALA A 318 -1.50 -8.31 10.73
CA ALA A 318 -2.11 -7.16 11.38
C ALA A 318 -3.65 -7.32 11.51
N PRO A 319 -4.25 -7.14 12.70
CA PRO A 319 -5.69 -7.29 12.88
C PRO A 319 -6.46 -6.21 12.11
N CYS A 320 -7.63 -6.58 11.60
CA CYS A 320 -8.51 -5.74 10.78
C CYS A 320 -9.98 -6.02 11.12
N MET A 321 -10.90 -5.17 10.64
CA MET A 321 -12.35 -5.35 10.85
C MET A 321 -13.08 -5.26 9.51
N THR A 322 -13.96 -6.22 9.25
CA THR A 322 -14.86 -6.23 8.09
C THR A 322 -16.27 -6.66 8.52
N LEU A 323 -17.26 -6.50 7.65
CA LEU A 323 -18.62 -6.99 7.91
C LEU A 323 -18.63 -8.52 8.04
N ALA A 324 -19.43 -9.06 8.96
CA ALA A 324 -19.74 -10.47 9.00
C ALA A 324 -20.78 -10.80 7.91
N MET A 325 -20.50 -11.83 7.10
CA MET A 325 -21.37 -12.33 6.01
C MET A 325 -21.89 -13.73 6.32
#